data_AF-A0A936CXM1-F1
#
_entry.id   AF-A0A936CXM1-F1
#
_cell.length_a   1.000
_cell.length_b   1.000
_cell.length_c   1.000
_cell.angle_alpha   90.00
_cell.angle_beta   90.00
_cell.angle_gamma   90.00
#
_symmetry.space_group_name_H-M   'P 1'
#
loop_
_entity.id
_entity.type
_entity.pdbx_description
1 polymer ?
#
loop_
_entity_poly.entity_id
_entity_poly.type
_entity_poly.pdbx_seq_one_letter_code
_entity_poly.pdbx_strand_id
1 'polypeptide(L)'
;MRKAIGAGALFACVLVLLLGAGDAQATGLGRLHRDRLEIGRALIEAQSSNWQSILPYYTADIEYHDPVVDIYGIGMMTEFLGRLFASSGDLITTIEDETLLNGVYSASWTMAGQFNGVPYSAKGISIIKFRGLSKRVYYQRDYYSENDIMINIPGLDQAAIGFRTYYRCAVDPTFECPLEDVPSGAPLAIKPTDTSLGADKSWNPIRSLIQLRRERLRIGRALIEINNADWQSLLPYYTADIEYHDPIVDIYGIDTLVPFLGRLFASSGDLITTVEDESLVDGVYTATWTMSGLFNGIPYSAKGMSILKFRDWSTQAYYSRDYYTEGEIMATVPGLDQAIGGFRTYYRCAVDPTFECPLPPAGALAAAPGKSDLPSSATAFSLQQNAPNPFNPSTQISFAVPDGGANVSLRVYDLTGRLVRTLVDGPEPAGTRSVTWSGDDDQGQRVPSGTYFYRLAAPSYSEQRKMVLLK
;
A
#
# COMPACT_ATOMS: atom_id res chain seq x y z
N MET A 1 -16.01 64.23 -51.85
CA MET A 1 -15.62 62.82 -51.64
C MET A 1 -14.30 62.77 -50.88
N ARG A 2 -14.31 62.08 -49.75
CA ARG A 2 -13.22 61.55 -48.88
C ARG A 2 -11.76 61.93 -49.20
N LYS A 3 -11.04 62.43 -48.19
CA LYS A 3 -9.69 61.97 -47.83
C LYS A 3 -9.43 62.18 -46.33
N ALA A 4 -8.96 61.13 -45.68
CA ALA A 4 -8.69 61.00 -44.26
C ALA A 4 -7.34 61.62 -43.89
N ILE A 5 -7.27 62.27 -42.72
CA ILE A 5 -6.03 62.63 -42.02
C ILE A 5 -5.98 61.73 -40.78
N GLY A 6 -4.87 61.00 -40.63
CA GLY A 6 -4.67 60.02 -39.57
C GLY A 6 -4.39 60.67 -38.21
N ALA A 7 -5.04 60.13 -37.18
CA ALA A 7 -4.67 60.33 -35.78
C ALA A 7 -3.77 59.17 -35.37
N GLY A 8 -2.46 59.43 -35.34
CA GLY A 8 -1.48 58.61 -34.63
C GLY A 8 -1.38 59.06 -33.17
N ALA A 9 -0.96 58.12 -32.31
CA ALA A 9 -0.66 58.26 -30.89
C ALA A 9 -1.85 58.14 -29.92
N LEU A 10 -2.26 56.89 -29.64
CA LEU A 10 -2.87 56.50 -28.35
C LEU A 10 -3.02 54.97 -28.21
N PHE A 11 -2.01 54.17 -28.56
CA PHE A 11 -2.03 52.72 -28.29
C PHE A 11 -0.60 52.17 -28.12
N ALA A 12 0.08 52.58 -27.05
CA ALA A 12 1.40 52.01 -26.70
C ALA A 12 1.64 51.82 -25.19
N CYS A 13 0.60 51.90 -24.35
CA CYS A 13 0.77 51.75 -22.89
C CYS A 13 -0.09 50.66 -22.23
N VAL A 14 -0.81 49.82 -22.99
CA VAL A 14 -1.66 48.75 -22.40
C VAL A 14 -1.13 47.33 -22.68
N LEU A 15 -0.13 47.18 -23.56
CA LEU A 15 0.36 45.85 -23.98
C LEU A 15 1.65 45.37 -23.30
N VAL A 16 2.12 46.03 -22.22
CA VAL A 16 3.33 45.62 -21.47
C VAL A 16 3.00 45.01 -20.10
N LEU A 17 1.75 45.13 -19.63
CA LEU A 17 1.34 44.58 -18.32
C LEU A 17 0.75 43.16 -18.37
N LEU A 18 0.46 42.62 -19.56
CA LEU A 18 -0.13 41.27 -19.71
C LEU A 18 0.90 40.15 -19.93
N LEU A 19 2.15 40.48 -20.30
CA LEU A 19 3.22 39.48 -20.49
C LEU A 19 3.95 39.13 -19.17
N GLY A 20 3.93 40.00 -18.16
CA GLY A 20 4.55 39.73 -16.85
C GLY A 20 3.67 38.93 -15.87
N ALA A 21 2.34 38.96 -16.05
CA ALA A 21 1.40 38.26 -15.18
C ALA A 21 1.36 36.75 -15.48
N GLY A 22 1.48 36.35 -16.74
CA GLY A 22 1.50 34.93 -17.15
C GLY A 22 2.70 34.17 -16.61
N ASP A 23 3.90 34.75 -16.67
CA ASP A 23 5.12 34.13 -16.16
C ASP A 23 5.20 34.13 -14.63
N ALA A 24 4.74 35.19 -13.95
CA ALA A 24 4.68 35.24 -12.49
C ALA A 24 3.66 34.22 -11.92
N GLN A 25 2.52 34.03 -12.60
CA GLN A 25 1.50 33.07 -12.20
C GLN A 25 1.91 31.63 -12.52
N ALA A 26 2.57 31.40 -13.66
CA ALA A 26 3.16 30.10 -14.01
C ALA A 26 4.30 29.70 -13.07
N THR A 27 5.19 30.63 -12.70
CA THR A 27 6.25 30.40 -11.72
C THR A 27 5.70 30.21 -10.30
N GLY A 28 4.63 30.91 -9.94
CA GLY A 28 3.91 30.75 -8.68
C GLY A 28 3.22 29.39 -8.54
N LEU A 29 2.53 28.93 -9.59
CA LEU A 29 1.88 27.61 -9.62
C LEU A 29 2.91 26.47 -9.61
N GLY A 30 4.01 26.61 -10.35
CA GLY A 30 5.11 25.64 -10.32
C GLY A 30 5.80 25.58 -8.95
N ARG A 31 5.94 26.72 -8.26
CA ARG A 31 6.45 26.78 -6.88
C ARG A 31 5.48 26.10 -5.90
N LEU A 32 4.19 26.42 -5.97
CA LEU A 32 3.17 25.82 -5.13
C LEU A 32 3.09 24.30 -5.32
N HIS A 33 3.23 23.80 -6.54
CA HIS A 33 3.27 22.37 -6.82
C HIS A 33 4.45 21.69 -6.12
N ARG A 34 5.67 22.25 -6.22
CA ARG A 34 6.84 21.71 -5.50
C ARG A 34 6.67 21.77 -3.98
N ASP A 35 6.18 22.89 -3.47
CA ASP A 35 5.91 23.05 -2.04
C ASP A 35 4.94 21.99 -1.52
N ARG A 36 3.90 21.67 -2.30
CA ARG A 36 2.91 20.65 -1.93
C ARG A 36 3.47 19.23 -1.96
N LEU A 37 4.36 18.91 -2.90
CA LEU A 37 5.08 17.63 -2.90
C LEU A 37 5.94 17.51 -1.64
N GLU A 38 6.73 18.54 -1.32
CA GLU A 38 7.56 18.55 -0.11
C GLU A 38 6.73 18.42 1.17
N ILE A 39 5.59 19.12 1.25
CA ILE A 39 4.67 19.02 2.39
C ILE A 39 4.04 17.64 2.47
N GLY A 40 3.59 17.07 1.35
CA GLY A 40 3.01 15.72 1.31
C GLY A 40 3.99 14.67 1.84
N ARG A 41 5.26 14.74 1.41
CA ARG A 41 6.32 13.88 1.96
C ARG A 41 6.56 14.11 3.44
N ALA A 42 6.70 15.36 3.86
CA ALA A 42 6.95 15.70 5.26
C ALA A 42 5.84 15.20 6.20
N LEU A 43 4.57 15.22 5.76
CA LEU A 43 3.44 14.72 6.52
C LEU A 43 3.49 13.20 6.70
N ILE A 44 3.84 12.45 5.65
CA ILE A 44 3.90 10.97 5.67
C ILE A 44 5.16 10.47 6.40
N GLU A 45 6.30 11.11 6.16
CA GLU A 45 7.60 10.70 6.68
C GLU A 45 7.95 11.43 7.99
N ALA A 46 6.94 11.98 8.68
CA ALA A 46 7.11 12.60 9.98
C ALA A 46 7.65 11.60 11.01
N GLN A 47 8.51 12.08 11.90
CA GLN A 47 9.18 11.29 12.93
C GLN A 47 8.95 11.90 14.30
N SER A 48 9.22 11.11 15.35
CA SER A 48 9.12 11.55 16.74
C SER A 48 9.93 12.82 17.06
N SER A 49 11.03 13.04 16.33
CA SER A 49 11.91 14.19 16.49
C SER A 49 11.42 15.48 15.83
N ASN A 50 10.49 15.41 14.87
CA ASN A 50 10.15 16.54 14.01
C ASN A 50 8.66 16.73 13.71
N TRP A 51 7.76 15.88 14.22
CA TRP A 51 6.33 15.95 13.90
C TRP A 51 5.68 17.30 14.25
N GLN A 52 6.17 18.06 15.23
CA GLN A 52 5.62 19.39 15.51
C GLN A 52 5.82 20.36 14.34
N SER A 53 6.81 20.12 13.48
CA SER A 53 7.10 20.97 12.32
C SER A 53 6.06 20.86 11.21
N ILE A 54 5.25 19.79 11.18
CA ILE A 54 4.20 19.61 10.17
C ILE A 54 2.87 20.26 10.56
N LEU A 55 2.66 20.54 11.85
CA LEU A 55 1.41 21.14 12.36
C LEU A 55 0.98 22.43 11.63
N PRO A 56 1.89 23.37 11.27
CA PRO A 56 1.49 24.59 10.57
C PRO A 56 0.88 24.36 9.17
N TYR A 57 1.09 23.18 8.57
CA TYR A 57 0.51 22.86 7.27
C TYR A 57 -0.95 22.43 7.37
N TYR A 58 -1.44 21.98 8.51
CA TYR A 58 -2.85 21.65 8.66
C TYR A 58 -3.73 22.90 8.76
N THR A 59 -4.97 22.81 8.26
CA THR A 59 -6.02 23.80 8.53
C THR A 59 -6.62 23.58 9.93
N ALA A 60 -7.28 24.59 10.47
CA ALA A 60 -7.91 24.47 11.79
C ALA A 60 -9.02 23.40 11.83
N ASP A 61 -9.63 23.14 10.68
CA ASP A 61 -10.70 22.20 10.36
C ASP A 61 -10.19 20.97 9.60
N ILE A 62 -8.96 20.52 9.87
CA ILE A 62 -8.40 19.28 9.30
C ILE A 62 -9.28 18.07 9.63
N GLU A 63 -9.56 17.24 8.64
CA GLU A 63 -10.14 15.91 8.81
C GLU A 63 -9.06 14.87 8.53
N TYR A 64 -8.78 13.99 9.50
CA TYR A 64 -7.88 12.86 9.32
C TYR A 64 -8.62 11.56 9.59
N HIS A 65 -8.35 10.56 8.74
CA HIS A 65 -8.97 9.25 8.82
C HIS A 65 -7.92 8.17 8.59
N ASP A 66 -7.96 7.13 9.40
CA ASP A 66 -7.32 5.86 9.09
C ASP A 66 -8.30 4.70 9.38
N PRO A 67 -7.91 3.42 9.24
CA PRO A 67 -8.82 2.30 9.52
C PRO A 67 -9.36 2.24 10.96
N VAL A 68 -8.74 2.91 11.93
CA VAL A 68 -9.03 2.75 13.36
C VAL A 68 -9.51 4.06 14.01
N VAL A 69 -9.01 5.21 13.58
CA VAL A 69 -9.30 6.51 14.18
C VAL A 69 -9.76 7.56 13.17
N ASP A 70 -10.68 8.40 13.63
CA ASP A 70 -11.12 9.61 12.95
C ASP A 70 -10.79 10.83 13.82
N ILE A 71 -10.08 11.80 13.26
CA ILE A 71 -9.58 12.97 13.98
C ILE A 71 -10.07 14.24 13.29
N TYR A 72 -10.70 15.13 14.06
CA TYR A 72 -11.30 16.37 13.55
C TYR A 72 -10.71 17.61 14.22
N GLY A 73 -10.17 18.51 13.41
CA GLY A 73 -9.62 19.78 13.84
C GLY A 73 -8.20 19.69 14.41
N ILE A 74 -7.50 20.83 14.35
CA ILE A 74 -6.05 20.89 14.62
C ILE A 74 -5.68 20.57 16.07
N GLY A 75 -6.57 20.84 17.02
CA GLY A 75 -6.35 20.49 18.43
C GLY A 75 -6.25 18.99 18.63
N MET A 76 -7.23 18.23 18.11
CA MET A 76 -7.24 16.77 18.19
C MET A 76 -6.12 16.15 17.36
N MET A 77 -5.80 16.71 16.19
CA MET A 77 -4.64 16.29 15.39
C MET A 77 -3.32 16.44 16.17
N THR A 78 -3.14 17.54 16.89
CA THR A 78 -1.92 17.77 17.68
C THR A 78 -1.78 16.74 18.79
N GLU A 79 -2.88 16.44 19.48
CA GLU A 79 -2.88 15.44 20.56
C GLU A 79 -2.67 14.01 20.03
N PHE A 80 -3.36 13.66 18.93
CA PHE A 80 -3.21 12.39 18.24
C PHE A 80 -1.75 12.13 17.83
N LEU A 81 -1.11 13.07 17.12
CA LEU A 81 0.29 12.92 16.70
C LEU A 81 1.24 12.82 17.90
N GLY A 82 1.01 13.62 18.94
CA GLY A 82 1.79 13.55 20.17
C GLY A 82 1.71 12.17 20.84
N ARG A 83 0.51 11.58 20.90
CA ARG A 83 0.28 10.23 21.43
C ARG A 83 0.86 9.15 20.51
N LEU A 84 0.66 9.25 19.20
CA LEU A 84 1.19 8.32 18.20
C LEU A 84 2.71 8.21 18.30
N PHE A 85 3.44 9.33 18.27
CA PHE A 85 4.90 9.32 18.37
C PHE A 85 5.42 9.05 19.78
N ALA A 86 4.60 9.18 20.83
CA ALA A 86 4.96 8.70 22.16
C ALA A 86 4.84 7.17 22.26
N SER A 87 3.81 6.58 21.66
CA SER A 87 3.62 5.13 21.59
C SER A 87 4.49 4.46 20.54
N SER A 88 4.93 5.19 19.51
CA SER A 88 5.80 4.69 18.43
C SER A 88 6.91 5.68 18.09
N GLY A 89 7.86 5.81 19.02
CA GLY A 89 8.96 6.78 18.91
C GLY A 89 9.98 6.49 17.81
N ASP A 90 10.01 5.25 17.32
CA ASP A 90 10.88 4.75 16.26
C ASP A 90 10.14 4.49 14.94
N LEU A 91 8.89 4.96 14.81
CA LEU A 91 8.13 4.89 13.56
C LEU A 91 8.92 5.55 12.41
N ILE A 92 9.18 4.77 11.38
CA ILE A 92 9.75 5.20 10.11
C ILE A 92 8.77 4.83 9.01
N THR A 93 8.36 5.83 8.25
CA THR A 93 7.61 5.66 7.00
C THR A 93 8.51 6.00 5.83
N THR A 94 8.45 5.20 4.76
CA THR A 94 9.21 5.40 3.52
C THR A 94 8.24 5.41 2.36
N ILE A 95 8.24 6.50 1.58
CA ILE A 95 7.44 6.62 0.37
C ILE A 95 8.02 5.74 -0.74
N GLU A 96 7.16 4.99 -1.43
CA GLU A 96 7.53 4.13 -2.55
C GLU A 96 7.19 4.77 -3.91
N ASP A 97 6.01 5.36 -4.02
CA ASP A 97 5.53 6.09 -5.20
C ASP A 97 4.67 7.28 -4.73
N GLU A 98 4.68 8.39 -5.46
CA GLU A 98 3.92 9.58 -5.12
C GLU A 98 3.35 10.29 -6.36
N THR A 99 2.24 10.98 -6.18
CA THR A 99 1.63 11.79 -7.23
C THR A 99 0.95 13.01 -6.60
N LEU A 100 1.05 14.16 -7.26
CA LEU A 100 0.31 15.37 -6.88
C LEU A 100 -0.47 15.90 -8.07
N LEU A 101 -1.80 15.90 -7.96
CA LEU A 101 -2.68 16.38 -9.01
C LEU A 101 -3.81 17.21 -8.42
N ASN A 102 -4.06 18.39 -8.99
CA ASN A 102 -5.21 19.24 -8.64
C ASN A 102 -5.33 19.51 -7.12
N GLY A 103 -4.21 19.51 -6.40
CA GLY A 103 -4.18 19.69 -4.95
C GLY A 103 -4.50 18.41 -4.15
N VAL A 104 -4.57 17.25 -4.79
CA VAL A 104 -4.62 15.94 -4.13
C VAL A 104 -3.25 15.29 -4.28
N TYR A 105 -2.57 15.11 -3.16
CA TYR A 105 -1.34 14.34 -3.06
C TYR A 105 -1.70 12.92 -2.65
N SER A 106 -1.13 11.93 -3.32
CA SER A 106 -1.27 10.52 -2.97
C SER A 106 0.10 9.87 -2.96
N ALA A 107 0.38 9.02 -1.97
CA ALA A 107 1.64 8.28 -1.94
C ALA A 107 1.46 6.91 -1.32
N SER A 108 2.01 5.88 -1.99
CA SER A 108 2.16 4.56 -1.38
C SER A 108 3.41 4.56 -0.50
N TRP A 109 3.35 3.81 0.59
CA TRP A 109 4.43 3.78 1.57
C TRP A 109 4.53 2.44 2.28
N THR A 110 5.72 2.20 2.82
CA THR A 110 5.97 1.17 3.84
C THR A 110 6.27 1.86 5.16
N MET A 111 5.72 1.35 6.26
CA MET A 111 6.07 1.80 7.61
C MET A 111 6.59 0.64 8.46
N ALA A 112 7.47 0.96 9.40
CA ALA A 112 7.96 0.04 10.41
C ALA A 112 8.33 0.77 11.69
N GLY A 113 8.26 0.08 12.82
CA GLY A 113 8.62 0.61 14.13
C GLY A 113 8.17 -0.32 15.23
N GLN A 114 8.10 0.20 16.46
CA GLN A 114 7.50 -0.46 17.60
C GLN A 114 6.35 0.36 18.14
N PHE A 115 5.22 -0.28 18.42
CA PHE A 115 4.07 0.34 19.06
C PHE A 115 3.96 -0.20 20.48
N ASN A 116 4.26 0.64 21.47
CA ASN A 116 4.37 0.25 22.89
C ASN A 116 5.24 -1.01 23.11
N GLY A 117 6.34 -1.11 22.35
CA GLY A 117 7.29 -2.22 22.42
C GLY A 117 6.96 -3.45 21.56
N VAL A 118 5.83 -3.44 20.83
CA VAL A 118 5.50 -4.49 19.85
C VAL A 118 6.00 -4.05 18.47
N PRO A 119 6.88 -4.80 17.81
CA PRO A 119 7.32 -4.48 16.46
C PRO A 119 6.16 -4.59 15.47
N TYR A 120 6.15 -3.75 14.45
CA TYR A 120 5.22 -3.86 13.33
C TYR A 120 5.86 -3.41 12.02
N SER A 121 5.29 -3.89 10.92
CA SER A 121 5.59 -3.44 9.57
C SER A 121 4.30 -3.49 8.77
N ALA A 122 3.99 -2.43 8.03
CA ALA A 122 2.79 -2.40 7.20
C ALA A 122 3.04 -1.63 5.91
N LYS A 123 2.19 -1.89 4.92
CA LYS A 123 2.14 -1.11 3.68
C LYS A 123 0.83 -0.33 3.65
N GLY A 124 0.86 0.82 3.00
CA GLY A 124 -0.33 1.63 2.87
C GLY A 124 -0.26 2.65 1.76
N ILE A 125 -1.29 3.46 1.71
CA ILE A 125 -1.39 4.63 0.86
C ILE A 125 -2.05 5.76 1.63
N SER A 126 -1.54 6.97 1.44
CA SER A 126 -2.13 8.19 1.98
C SER A 126 -2.72 9.04 0.86
N ILE A 127 -3.85 9.67 1.13
CA ILE A 127 -4.46 10.72 0.31
C ILE A 127 -4.50 12.00 1.13
N ILE A 128 -3.91 13.07 0.62
CA ILE A 128 -3.81 14.38 1.28
C ILE A 128 -4.41 15.44 0.35
N LYS A 129 -5.40 16.18 0.81
CA LYS A 129 -6.03 17.26 0.02
C LYS A 129 -5.62 18.63 0.54
N PHE A 130 -5.08 19.44 -0.35
CA PHE A 130 -4.70 20.82 -0.13
C PHE A 130 -5.86 21.78 -0.42
N ARG A 131 -5.99 22.83 0.39
CA ARG A 131 -7.03 23.84 0.25
C ARG A 131 -6.71 24.80 -0.90
N GLY A 132 -7.55 24.84 -1.93
CA GLY A 132 -7.53 25.85 -3.00
C GLY A 132 -6.15 26.02 -3.64
N LEU A 133 -5.62 27.26 -3.63
CA LEU A 133 -4.25 27.60 -4.06
C LEU A 133 -3.31 27.84 -2.86
N SER A 134 -3.41 27.02 -1.82
CA SER A 134 -2.59 27.15 -0.61
C SER A 134 -1.73 25.90 -0.34
N LYS A 135 -0.77 26.07 0.56
CA LYS A 135 0.05 24.98 1.13
C LYS A 135 -0.66 24.21 2.24
N ARG A 136 -1.90 24.57 2.58
CA ARG A 136 -2.59 24.03 3.74
C ARG A 136 -3.37 22.78 3.42
N VAL A 137 -3.27 21.76 4.26
CA VAL A 137 -3.97 20.48 4.18
C VAL A 137 -5.22 20.53 5.04
N TYR A 138 -6.36 20.17 4.46
CA TYR A 138 -7.64 20.11 5.18
C TYR A 138 -8.22 18.71 5.28
N TYR A 139 -7.63 17.75 4.58
CA TYR A 139 -8.06 16.36 4.60
C TYR A 139 -6.86 15.45 4.43
N GLN A 140 -6.75 14.42 5.26
CA GLN A 140 -5.82 13.31 5.10
C GLN A 140 -6.54 12.00 5.35
N ARG A 141 -6.24 10.98 4.54
CA ARG A 141 -6.75 9.63 4.76
C ARG A 141 -5.66 8.61 4.48
N ASP A 142 -5.45 7.72 5.43
CA ASP A 142 -4.50 6.62 5.33
C ASP A 142 -5.25 5.30 5.18
N TYR A 143 -4.80 4.47 4.26
CA TYR A 143 -5.29 3.11 4.07
C TYR A 143 -4.15 2.14 4.32
N TYR A 144 -4.32 1.23 5.26
CA TYR A 144 -3.41 0.13 5.54
C TYR A 144 -4.20 -1.06 6.07
N SER A 145 -3.61 -2.25 6.07
CA SER A 145 -4.22 -3.40 6.71
C SER A 145 -3.78 -3.50 8.17
N GLU A 146 -4.76 -3.49 9.06
CA GLU A 146 -4.55 -3.74 10.49
C GLU A 146 -3.93 -5.12 10.73
N ASN A 147 -4.20 -6.08 9.84
CA ASN A 147 -3.63 -7.42 9.90
C ASN A 147 -2.11 -7.42 9.74
N ASP A 148 -1.53 -6.52 8.94
CA ASP A 148 -0.06 -6.40 8.81
C ASP A 148 0.60 -6.03 10.15
N ILE A 149 -0.13 -5.37 11.03
CA ILE A 149 0.31 -5.05 12.38
C ILE A 149 0.03 -6.23 13.31
N MET A 150 -1.19 -6.78 13.27
CA MET A 150 -1.64 -7.87 14.14
C MET A 150 -0.81 -9.15 14.01
N ILE A 151 -0.24 -9.46 12.85
CA ILE A 151 0.63 -10.64 12.66
C ILE A 151 1.88 -10.63 13.55
N ASN A 152 2.25 -9.48 14.12
CA ASN A 152 3.39 -9.36 15.01
C ASN A 152 3.01 -9.40 16.50
N ILE A 153 1.71 -9.58 16.82
CA ILE A 153 1.18 -9.60 18.18
C ILE A 153 0.75 -11.04 18.53
N PRO A 154 1.41 -11.71 19.49
CA PRO A 154 1.04 -13.06 19.91
C PRO A 154 -0.44 -13.16 20.31
N GLY A 155 -1.16 -14.09 19.70
CA GLY A 155 -2.59 -14.33 19.89
C GLY A 155 -3.48 -13.63 18.85
N LEU A 156 -3.08 -12.47 18.32
CA LEU A 156 -3.77 -11.82 17.20
C LEU A 156 -3.25 -12.29 15.84
N ASP A 157 -1.99 -12.72 15.82
CA ASP A 157 -1.33 -13.34 14.68
C ASP A 157 -2.11 -14.54 14.13
N GLN A 158 -2.60 -15.41 15.00
CA GLN A 158 -3.40 -16.57 14.58
C GLN A 158 -4.70 -16.18 13.87
N ALA A 159 -5.38 -15.12 14.34
CA ALA A 159 -6.61 -14.63 13.72
C ALA A 159 -6.32 -14.03 12.33
N ALA A 160 -5.27 -13.21 12.22
CA ALA A 160 -4.87 -12.58 10.96
C ALA A 160 -4.36 -13.62 9.94
N ILE A 161 -3.45 -14.52 10.35
CA ILE A 161 -2.89 -15.58 9.50
C ILE A 161 -3.99 -16.56 9.09
N GLY A 162 -4.86 -16.96 10.01
CA GLY A 162 -5.98 -17.87 9.73
C GLY A 162 -6.95 -17.28 8.72
N PHE A 163 -7.34 -16.01 8.89
CA PHE A 163 -8.20 -15.29 7.94
C PHE A 163 -7.58 -15.23 6.54
N ARG A 164 -6.32 -14.80 6.43
CA ARG A 164 -5.60 -14.72 5.14
C ARG A 164 -5.43 -16.09 4.50
N THR A 165 -5.10 -17.13 5.29
CA THR A 165 -4.97 -18.51 4.79
C THR A 165 -6.29 -19.00 4.19
N TYR A 166 -7.39 -18.79 4.91
CA TYR A 166 -8.72 -19.17 4.43
C TYR A 166 -9.08 -18.46 3.12
N TYR A 167 -8.88 -17.14 3.05
CA TYR A 167 -9.15 -16.38 1.84
C TYR A 167 -8.32 -16.89 0.65
N ARG A 168 -7.00 -17.06 0.84
CA ARG A 168 -6.10 -17.57 -0.21
C ARG A 168 -6.50 -18.98 -0.68
N CYS A 169 -6.86 -19.86 0.24
CA CYS A 169 -7.39 -21.18 -0.12
C CYS A 169 -8.61 -21.09 -1.08
N ALA A 170 -9.48 -20.11 -0.87
CA ALA A 170 -10.66 -19.92 -1.69
C ALA A 170 -10.32 -19.35 -3.07
N VAL A 171 -9.45 -18.34 -3.15
CA VAL A 171 -9.30 -17.51 -4.37
C VAL A 171 -7.94 -17.60 -5.08
N ASP A 172 -6.84 -17.85 -4.37
CA ASP A 172 -5.48 -17.81 -4.92
C ASP A 172 -5.16 -19.13 -5.63
N PRO A 173 -5.05 -19.15 -6.98
CA PRO A 173 -4.79 -20.37 -7.72
C PRO A 173 -3.36 -20.90 -7.55
N THR A 174 -2.45 -20.08 -7.01
CA THR A 174 -1.04 -20.43 -6.80
C THR A 174 -0.75 -20.87 -5.37
N PHE A 175 -1.71 -20.71 -4.46
CA PHE A 175 -1.54 -21.05 -3.05
C PHE A 175 -1.83 -22.53 -2.78
N GLU A 176 -0.85 -23.21 -2.19
CA GLU A 176 -1.04 -24.57 -1.67
C GLU A 176 -1.83 -24.51 -0.37
N CYS A 177 -3.14 -24.75 -0.47
CA CYS A 177 -4.04 -24.66 0.67
C CYS A 177 -3.75 -25.76 1.71
N PRO A 178 -3.43 -25.42 2.97
CA PRO A 178 -3.17 -26.41 4.02
C PRO A 178 -4.45 -26.92 4.71
N LEU A 179 -5.63 -26.38 4.35
CA LEU A 179 -6.90 -26.69 4.99
C LEU A 179 -7.60 -27.83 4.23
N GLU A 180 -7.98 -28.88 4.95
CA GLU A 180 -8.86 -29.94 4.44
C GLU A 180 -10.29 -29.37 4.28
N ASP A 181 -10.95 -29.71 3.17
CA ASP A 181 -12.36 -29.34 2.89
C ASP A 181 -12.69 -27.85 2.78
N VAL A 182 -11.77 -26.99 2.34
CA VAL A 182 -12.19 -25.66 1.84
C VAL A 182 -12.99 -25.90 0.56
N PRO A 183 -14.23 -25.39 0.44
CA PRO A 183 -14.93 -25.43 -0.83
C PRO A 183 -14.17 -24.54 -1.80
N SER A 184 -13.22 -25.13 -2.53
CA SER A 184 -12.73 -24.55 -3.77
C SER A 184 -13.97 -24.40 -4.63
N GLY A 185 -14.46 -23.18 -4.81
CA GLY A 185 -15.56 -22.93 -5.71
C GLY A 185 -15.20 -23.60 -7.02
N ALA A 186 -16.01 -24.59 -7.44
CA ALA A 186 -15.71 -25.33 -8.67
C ALA A 186 -15.48 -24.28 -9.77
N PRO A 187 -14.34 -24.32 -10.49
CA PRO A 187 -14.00 -23.25 -11.41
C PRO A 187 -15.18 -23.04 -12.36
N LEU A 188 -15.74 -21.82 -12.34
CA LEU A 188 -16.80 -21.46 -13.27
C LEU A 188 -16.28 -21.75 -14.67
N ALA A 189 -17.01 -22.58 -15.43
CA ALA A 189 -16.61 -22.88 -16.79
C ALA A 189 -16.40 -21.57 -17.54
N ILE A 190 -15.18 -21.36 -18.04
CA ILE A 190 -14.89 -20.25 -18.94
C ILE A 190 -15.83 -20.48 -20.12
N LYS A 191 -16.86 -19.63 -20.26
CA LYS A 191 -17.69 -19.66 -21.47
C LYS A 191 -16.73 -19.49 -22.62
N PRO A 192 -16.88 -20.21 -23.76
CA PRO A 192 -16.01 -20.03 -24.90
C PRO A 192 -16.01 -18.56 -25.31
N THR A 193 -15.06 -17.84 -24.79
CA THR A 193 -14.80 -16.45 -25.09
C THR A 193 -14.05 -16.53 -26.40
N ASP A 194 -14.70 -16.04 -27.45
CA ASP A 194 -14.18 -15.99 -28.82
C ASP A 194 -12.65 -15.76 -28.78
N THR A 195 -11.87 -16.76 -29.20
CA THR A 195 -10.41 -16.76 -29.16
C THR A 195 -9.78 -15.67 -30.03
N SER A 196 -10.58 -14.80 -30.64
CA SER A 196 -10.16 -13.48 -31.14
C SER A 196 -9.79 -12.48 -30.04
N LEU A 197 -9.86 -12.82 -28.74
CA LEU A 197 -9.51 -11.94 -27.61
C LEU A 197 -8.02 -11.58 -27.46
N GLY A 198 -7.14 -12.25 -28.20
CA GLY A 198 -5.74 -11.85 -28.41
C GLY A 198 -5.48 -11.16 -29.74
N ALA A 199 -6.51 -10.99 -30.59
CA ALA A 199 -6.40 -10.07 -31.70
C ALA A 199 -6.43 -8.67 -31.09
N ASP A 200 -5.24 -8.12 -30.98
CA ASP A 200 -4.94 -6.72 -30.95
C ASP A 200 -6.08 -5.94 -31.65
N LYS A 201 -7.09 -5.49 -30.87
CA LYS A 201 -8.03 -4.44 -31.30
C LYS A 201 -7.31 -3.08 -31.34
N SER A 202 -5.98 -3.09 -31.22
CA SER A 202 -5.08 -2.31 -32.07
C SER A 202 -5.74 -1.91 -33.36
N TRP A 203 -5.82 -0.59 -33.49
CA TRP A 203 -6.28 0.11 -34.66
C TRP A 203 -7.79 0.06 -34.92
N ASN A 204 -8.57 0.45 -33.91
CA ASN A 204 -9.31 1.68 -34.17
C ASN A 204 -8.43 2.83 -33.66
N PRO A 205 -7.69 3.54 -34.53
CA PRO A 205 -6.77 4.57 -34.08
C PRO A 205 -7.58 5.57 -33.28
N ILE A 206 -7.37 5.60 -31.96
CA ILE A 206 -8.07 6.55 -31.11
C ILE A 206 -7.58 7.92 -31.55
N ARG A 207 -8.37 8.58 -32.40
CA ARG A 207 -7.95 9.78 -33.13
C ARG A 207 -7.78 11.00 -32.23
N SER A 208 -8.08 10.86 -30.94
CA SER A 208 -8.11 11.94 -29.96
C SER A 208 -7.78 11.46 -28.55
N LEU A 209 -6.87 12.18 -27.88
CA LEU A 209 -6.61 12.05 -26.44
C LEU A 209 -7.88 12.14 -25.58
N ILE A 210 -8.89 12.89 -26.02
CA ILE A 210 -10.17 13.03 -25.31
C ILE A 210 -10.95 11.71 -25.32
N GLN A 211 -10.95 11.02 -26.46
CA GLN A 211 -11.63 9.74 -26.61
C GLN A 211 -10.91 8.66 -25.77
N LEU A 212 -9.58 8.61 -25.82
CA LEU A 212 -8.80 7.68 -24.99
C LEU A 212 -9.07 7.90 -23.51
N ARG A 213 -9.06 9.16 -23.06
CA ARG A 213 -9.35 9.51 -21.67
C ARG A 213 -10.76 9.06 -21.25
N ARG A 214 -11.77 9.29 -22.10
CA ARG A 214 -13.16 8.86 -21.84
C ARG A 214 -13.28 7.34 -21.72
N GLU A 215 -12.66 6.59 -22.63
CA GLU A 215 -12.69 5.13 -22.58
C GLU A 215 -11.95 4.58 -21.37
N ARG A 216 -10.78 5.13 -21.02
CA ARG A 216 -10.04 4.72 -19.81
C ARG A 216 -10.81 4.98 -18.52
N LEU A 217 -11.57 6.09 -18.42
CA LEU A 217 -12.45 6.31 -17.27
C LEU A 217 -13.56 5.26 -17.21
N ARG A 218 -14.25 5.02 -18.33
CA ARG A 218 -15.31 4.01 -18.42
C ARG A 218 -14.81 2.61 -18.06
N ILE A 219 -13.66 2.22 -18.61
CA ILE A 219 -13.05 0.91 -18.40
C ILE A 219 -12.48 0.81 -16.99
N GLY A 220 -11.80 1.84 -16.49
CA GLY A 220 -11.28 1.87 -15.13
C GLY A 220 -12.37 1.61 -14.10
N ARG A 221 -13.50 2.33 -14.21
CA ARG A 221 -14.68 2.06 -13.37
C ARG A 221 -15.19 0.63 -13.51
N ALA A 222 -15.35 0.13 -14.73
CA ALA A 222 -15.83 -1.23 -14.96
C ALA A 222 -14.89 -2.30 -14.37
N LEU A 223 -13.57 -2.09 -14.41
CA LEU A 223 -12.60 -2.99 -13.80
C LEU A 223 -12.65 -2.97 -12.26
N ILE A 224 -13.02 -1.85 -11.64
CA ILE A 224 -13.21 -1.76 -10.17
C ILE A 224 -14.56 -2.30 -9.73
N GLU A 225 -15.62 -2.02 -10.49
CA GLU A 225 -17.00 -2.51 -10.23
C GLU A 225 -17.25 -3.91 -10.84
N ILE A 226 -16.18 -4.63 -11.16
CA ILE A 226 -16.20 -5.98 -11.72
C ILE A 226 -17.00 -6.93 -10.82
N ASN A 227 -17.85 -7.76 -11.43
CA ASN A 227 -18.75 -8.65 -10.70
C ASN A 227 -18.93 -10.00 -11.42
N ASN A 228 -19.67 -10.89 -10.78
CA ASN A 228 -19.90 -12.26 -11.28
C ASN A 228 -20.57 -12.28 -12.67
N ALA A 229 -21.34 -11.26 -13.04
CA ALA A 229 -22.05 -11.23 -14.32
C ALA A 229 -21.17 -10.79 -15.50
N ASP A 230 -20.15 -9.95 -15.25
CA ASP A 230 -19.41 -9.25 -16.33
C ASP A 230 -17.90 -9.49 -16.35
N TRP A 231 -17.31 -10.15 -15.34
CA TRP A 231 -15.86 -10.32 -15.25
C TRP A 231 -15.22 -10.94 -16.51
N GLN A 232 -15.87 -11.93 -17.12
CA GLN A 232 -15.39 -12.57 -18.36
C GLN A 232 -15.33 -11.59 -19.54
N SER A 233 -16.25 -10.61 -19.58
CA SER A 233 -16.32 -9.61 -20.65
C SER A 233 -15.24 -8.52 -20.51
N LEU A 234 -14.64 -8.40 -19.32
CA LEU A 234 -13.62 -7.41 -19.02
C LEU A 234 -12.19 -7.93 -19.25
N LEU A 235 -12.00 -9.25 -19.37
CA LEU A 235 -10.71 -9.89 -19.69
C LEU A 235 -9.89 -9.21 -20.81
N PRO A 236 -10.46 -8.81 -21.97
CA PRO A 236 -9.67 -8.14 -23.02
C PRO A 236 -9.08 -6.77 -22.64
N TYR A 237 -9.48 -6.18 -21.51
CA TYR A 237 -8.92 -4.92 -21.01
C TYR A 237 -7.75 -5.11 -20.03
N TYR A 238 -7.33 -6.35 -19.77
CA TYR A 238 -6.07 -6.62 -19.09
C TYR A 238 -4.97 -6.95 -20.11
N THR A 239 -3.73 -6.55 -19.82
CA THR A 239 -2.58 -7.04 -20.59
C THR A 239 -2.22 -8.46 -20.19
N ALA A 240 -1.51 -9.17 -21.07
CA ALA A 240 -1.03 -10.52 -20.75
C ALA A 240 -0.10 -10.56 -19.52
N ASP A 241 0.63 -9.46 -19.28
CA ASP A 241 1.56 -9.27 -18.18
C ASP A 241 1.00 -8.39 -17.04
N ILE A 242 -0.32 -8.43 -16.84
CA ILE A 242 -1.00 -7.73 -15.73
C ILE A 242 -0.38 -8.10 -14.37
N GLU A 243 -0.13 -7.09 -13.55
CA GLU A 243 0.17 -7.21 -12.12
C GLU A 243 -1.06 -6.77 -11.33
N TYR A 244 -1.68 -7.67 -10.58
CA TYR A 244 -2.78 -7.36 -9.66
C TYR A 244 -2.32 -7.58 -8.22
N HIS A 245 -2.63 -6.64 -7.34
CA HIS A 245 -2.28 -6.69 -5.93
C HIS A 245 -3.45 -6.29 -5.06
N ASP A 246 -3.72 -7.05 -4.02
CA ASP A 246 -4.55 -6.60 -2.90
C ASP A 246 -3.79 -6.85 -1.57
N PRO A 247 -4.38 -6.56 -0.39
CA PRO A 247 -3.70 -6.80 0.89
C PRO A 247 -3.33 -8.27 1.18
N ILE A 248 -3.93 -9.25 0.49
CA ILE A 248 -3.80 -10.68 0.78
C ILE A 248 -3.12 -11.45 -0.36
N VAL A 249 -3.39 -11.08 -1.62
CA VAL A 249 -2.88 -11.79 -2.80
C VAL A 249 -2.14 -10.89 -3.77
N ASP A 250 -1.09 -11.45 -4.37
CA ASP A 250 -0.37 -10.89 -5.50
C ASP A 250 -0.53 -11.83 -6.69
N ILE A 251 -1.01 -11.31 -7.81
CA ILE A 251 -1.33 -12.07 -9.02
C ILE A 251 -0.54 -11.50 -10.19
N TYR A 252 0.23 -12.38 -10.84
CA TYR A 252 1.08 -12.02 -11.98
C TYR A 252 0.66 -12.78 -13.23
N GLY A 253 0.37 -12.01 -14.28
CA GLY A 253 -0.01 -12.51 -15.59
C GLY A 253 -1.49 -12.90 -15.71
N ILE A 254 -2.00 -12.79 -16.94
CA ILE A 254 -3.41 -13.03 -17.24
C ILE A 254 -3.82 -14.49 -16.99
N ASP A 255 -2.90 -15.43 -17.20
CA ASP A 255 -3.11 -16.87 -16.99
C ASP A 255 -3.35 -17.22 -15.51
N THR A 256 -2.88 -16.37 -14.58
CA THR A 256 -3.14 -16.48 -13.14
C THR A 256 -4.36 -15.65 -12.73
N LEU A 257 -4.55 -14.48 -13.36
CA LEU A 257 -5.69 -13.59 -13.06
C LEU A 257 -7.04 -14.22 -13.42
N VAL A 258 -7.14 -14.90 -14.57
CA VAL A 258 -8.39 -15.56 -15.01
C VAL A 258 -8.88 -16.61 -13.99
N PRO A 259 -8.08 -17.60 -13.55
CA PRO A 259 -8.52 -18.54 -12.53
C PRO A 259 -8.74 -17.88 -11.17
N PHE A 260 -7.99 -16.83 -10.80
CA PHE A 260 -8.26 -16.05 -9.59
C PHE A 260 -9.67 -15.41 -9.61
N LEU A 261 -10.00 -14.64 -10.65
CA LEU A 261 -11.33 -14.03 -10.80
C LEU A 261 -12.45 -15.08 -10.84
N GLY A 262 -12.21 -16.19 -11.54
CA GLY A 262 -13.15 -17.30 -11.61
C GLY A 262 -13.42 -17.92 -10.24
N ARG A 263 -12.41 -18.06 -9.38
CA ARG A 263 -12.56 -18.54 -8.00
C ARG A 263 -13.21 -17.50 -7.11
N LEU A 264 -12.79 -16.23 -7.18
CA LEU A 264 -13.36 -15.12 -6.43
C LEU A 264 -14.88 -15.01 -6.62
N PHE A 265 -15.35 -15.02 -7.87
CA PHE A 265 -16.79 -14.93 -8.15
C PHE A 265 -17.53 -16.26 -7.98
N ALA A 266 -16.84 -17.38 -7.91
CA ALA A 266 -17.44 -18.65 -7.47
C ALA A 266 -17.66 -18.68 -5.95
N SER A 267 -16.74 -18.13 -5.16
CA SER A 267 -16.85 -18.06 -3.69
C SER A 267 -17.72 -16.90 -3.21
N SER A 268 -17.73 -15.79 -3.94
CA SER A 268 -18.42 -14.55 -3.58
C SER A 268 -19.15 -13.98 -4.78
N GLY A 269 -20.12 -14.74 -5.30
CA GLY A 269 -20.90 -14.36 -6.49
C GLY A 269 -21.81 -13.13 -6.29
N ASP A 270 -21.96 -12.68 -5.05
CA ASP A 270 -22.72 -11.51 -4.61
C ASP A 270 -21.83 -10.31 -4.26
N LEU A 271 -20.51 -10.41 -4.44
CA LEU A 271 -19.58 -9.30 -4.28
C LEU A 271 -19.96 -8.17 -5.24
N ILE A 272 -20.22 -6.99 -4.67
CA ILE A 272 -20.49 -5.75 -5.38
C ILE A 272 -19.53 -4.68 -4.87
N THR A 273 -18.83 -4.03 -5.80
CA THR A 273 -18.03 -2.83 -5.52
C THR A 273 -18.69 -1.63 -6.18
N THR A 274 -18.83 -0.53 -5.43
CA THR A 274 -19.41 0.72 -5.92
C THR A 274 -18.38 1.84 -5.80
N VAL A 275 -18.00 2.46 -6.92
CA VAL A 275 -17.05 3.57 -6.92
C VAL A 275 -17.74 4.86 -6.45
N GLU A 276 -17.16 5.49 -5.44
CA GLU A 276 -17.66 6.72 -4.80
C GLU A 276 -17.03 7.99 -5.42
N ASP A 277 -15.73 7.96 -5.67
CA ASP A 277 -14.97 9.04 -6.32
C ASP A 277 -13.93 8.42 -7.25
N GLU A 278 -13.65 9.05 -8.39
CA GLU A 278 -12.70 8.55 -9.38
C GLU A 278 -11.91 9.68 -10.03
N SER A 279 -10.67 9.37 -10.43
CA SER A 279 -9.84 10.28 -11.21
C SER A 279 -9.00 9.52 -12.24
N LEU A 280 -8.64 10.18 -13.33
CA LEU A 280 -7.74 9.64 -14.34
C LEU A 280 -6.77 10.72 -14.80
N VAL A 281 -5.48 10.47 -14.63
CA VAL A 281 -4.38 11.33 -15.09
C VAL A 281 -3.21 10.49 -15.59
N ASP A 282 -2.72 10.86 -16.76
CA ASP A 282 -1.53 10.26 -17.39
C ASP A 282 -1.58 8.72 -17.45
N GLY A 283 -2.78 8.17 -17.63
CA GLY A 283 -2.99 6.72 -17.68
C GLY A 283 -3.09 6.04 -16.33
N VAL A 284 -3.03 6.77 -15.22
CA VAL A 284 -3.29 6.27 -13.86
C VAL A 284 -4.71 6.62 -13.46
N TYR A 285 -5.55 5.59 -13.32
CA TYR A 285 -6.89 5.69 -12.79
C TYR A 285 -6.86 5.39 -11.30
N THR A 286 -7.51 6.24 -10.50
CA THR A 286 -7.67 6.01 -9.06
C THR A 286 -9.14 6.11 -8.70
N ALA A 287 -9.60 5.28 -7.78
CA ALA A 287 -10.97 5.33 -7.29
C ALA A 287 -11.06 4.98 -5.82
N THR A 288 -11.90 5.69 -5.06
CA THR A 288 -12.39 5.20 -3.77
C THR A 288 -13.70 4.46 -3.99
N TRP A 289 -13.95 3.44 -3.18
CA TRP A 289 -15.11 2.59 -3.36
C TRP A 289 -15.57 1.99 -2.03
N THR A 290 -16.81 1.52 -2.02
CA THR A 290 -17.35 0.62 -0.99
C THR A 290 -17.64 -0.73 -1.64
N MET A 291 -17.11 -1.81 -1.07
CA MET A 291 -17.46 -3.17 -1.45
C MET A 291 -18.36 -3.80 -0.41
N SER A 292 -19.25 -4.68 -0.86
CA SER A 292 -20.15 -5.44 0.00
C SER A 292 -20.44 -6.80 -0.60
N GLY A 293 -20.70 -7.78 0.26
CA GLY A 293 -21.06 -9.13 -0.15
C GLY A 293 -21.19 -10.04 1.06
N LEU A 294 -21.11 -11.34 0.81
CA LEU A 294 -21.17 -12.39 1.82
C LEU A 294 -19.81 -13.09 1.90
N PHE A 295 -19.31 -13.22 3.13
CA PHE A 295 -18.18 -14.07 3.46
C PHE A 295 -18.70 -15.24 4.30
N ASN A 296 -18.75 -16.44 3.71
CA ASN A 296 -19.37 -17.61 4.34
C ASN A 296 -20.82 -17.40 4.80
N GLY A 297 -21.60 -16.64 4.02
CA GLY A 297 -22.97 -16.30 4.34
C GLY A 297 -23.13 -15.19 5.39
N ILE A 298 -22.03 -14.59 5.85
CA ILE A 298 -22.04 -13.42 6.74
C ILE A 298 -21.87 -12.15 5.90
N PRO A 299 -22.78 -11.17 6.00
CA PRO A 299 -22.65 -9.93 5.25
C PRO A 299 -21.48 -9.10 5.75
N TYR A 300 -20.71 -8.55 4.83
CA TYR A 300 -19.66 -7.58 5.11
C TYR A 300 -19.79 -6.35 4.22
N SER A 301 -19.19 -5.25 4.68
CA SER A 301 -19.01 -4.04 3.91
C SER A 301 -17.67 -3.44 4.28
N ALA A 302 -16.88 -3.05 3.28
CA ALA A 302 -15.57 -2.48 3.50
C ALA A 302 -15.32 -1.35 2.50
N LYS A 303 -14.64 -0.30 2.97
CA LYS A 303 -14.21 0.80 2.12
C LYS A 303 -12.78 0.57 1.66
N GLY A 304 -12.50 1.00 0.44
CA GLY A 304 -11.18 0.89 -0.12
C GLY A 304 -10.87 1.94 -1.17
N MET A 305 -9.69 1.78 -1.76
CA MET A 305 -9.22 2.52 -2.90
C MET A 305 -8.49 1.58 -3.86
N SER A 306 -8.61 1.83 -5.15
CA SER A 306 -7.83 1.14 -6.18
C SER A 306 -7.02 2.10 -7.02
N ILE A 307 -5.88 1.61 -7.51
CA ILE A 307 -5.05 2.24 -8.54
C ILE A 307 -4.96 1.28 -9.73
N LEU A 308 -5.32 1.77 -10.92
CA LEU A 308 -5.09 1.07 -12.18
C LEU A 308 -4.13 1.87 -13.06
N LYS A 309 -3.15 1.21 -13.69
CA LYS A 309 -2.28 1.85 -14.69
C LYS A 309 -2.55 1.26 -16.07
N PHE A 310 -2.86 2.13 -17.03
CA PHE A 310 -3.12 1.79 -18.42
C PHE A 310 -1.84 1.89 -19.26
N ARG A 311 -1.67 0.97 -20.22
CA ARG A 311 -0.60 1.04 -21.22
C ARG A 311 -0.74 2.31 -22.06
N ASP A 312 0.38 2.91 -22.44
CA ASP A 312 0.42 4.09 -23.29
C ASP A 312 -0.43 3.93 -24.55
N TRP A 313 -1.25 4.96 -24.84
CA TRP A 313 -2.18 4.98 -25.98
C TRP A 313 -3.15 3.80 -26.08
N SER A 314 -3.33 3.05 -25.00
CA SER A 314 -4.20 1.87 -24.93
C SER A 314 -5.19 1.98 -23.77
N THR A 315 -6.27 1.21 -23.89
CA THR A 315 -7.28 1.02 -22.83
C THR A 315 -7.02 -0.24 -22.00
N GLN A 316 -5.91 -0.93 -22.21
CA GLN A 316 -5.54 -2.10 -21.42
C GLN A 316 -4.80 -1.69 -20.15
N ALA A 317 -5.27 -2.20 -19.01
CA ALA A 317 -4.60 -2.08 -17.71
C ALA A 317 -3.50 -3.14 -17.61
N TYR A 318 -2.32 -2.73 -17.17
CA TYR A 318 -1.18 -3.62 -16.89
C TYR A 318 -0.84 -3.69 -15.41
N TYR A 319 -1.46 -2.85 -14.59
CA TYR A 319 -1.28 -2.82 -13.15
C TYR A 319 -2.62 -2.50 -12.48
N SER A 320 -2.92 -3.22 -11.40
CA SER A 320 -4.05 -3.00 -10.51
C SER A 320 -3.58 -3.18 -9.07
N ARG A 321 -3.94 -2.25 -8.19
CA ARG A 321 -3.68 -2.39 -6.76
C ARG A 321 -4.85 -1.90 -5.93
N ASP A 322 -5.31 -2.75 -5.04
CA ASP A 322 -6.38 -2.47 -4.09
C ASP A 322 -5.82 -2.25 -2.68
N TYR A 323 -6.40 -1.26 -2.01
CA TYR A 323 -6.15 -0.92 -0.62
C TYR A 323 -7.47 -0.91 0.12
N TYR A 324 -7.65 -1.86 1.02
CA TYR A 324 -8.77 -1.92 1.96
C TYR A 324 -8.28 -2.51 3.28
N THR A 325 -9.07 -2.36 4.34
CA THR A 325 -8.78 -3.05 5.59
C THR A 325 -9.52 -4.38 5.64
N GLU A 326 -8.78 -5.46 5.90
CA GLU A 326 -9.32 -6.77 6.22
C GLU A 326 -10.14 -6.75 7.52
N GLY A 327 -9.85 -5.80 8.40
CA GLY A 327 -10.48 -5.67 9.71
C GLY A 327 -12.00 -5.48 9.64
N GLU A 328 -12.52 -4.78 8.64
CA GLU A 328 -13.97 -4.64 8.44
C GLU A 328 -14.65 -5.97 8.12
N ILE A 329 -13.98 -6.86 7.38
CA ILE A 329 -14.50 -8.19 7.07
C ILE A 329 -14.44 -9.05 8.33
N MET A 330 -13.29 -9.05 9.02
CA MET A 330 -13.08 -9.80 10.26
C MET A 330 -14.07 -9.40 11.36
N ALA A 331 -14.45 -8.12 11.44
CA ALA A 331 -15.39 -7.59 12.43
C ALA A 331 -16.79 -8.21 12.35
N THR A 332 -17.13 -8.84 11.21
CA THR A 332 -18.44 -9.50 11.02
C THR A 332 -18.41 -10.99 11.38
N VAL A 333 -17.23 -11.59 11.51
CA VAL A 333 -17.06 -13.03 11.69
C VAL A 333 -16.85 -13.38 13.16
N PRO A 334 -17.70 -14.21 13.78
CA PRO A 334 -17.54 -14.61 15.18
C PRO A 334 -16.15 -15.21 15.47
N GLY A 335 -15.49 -14.70 16.50
CA GLY A 335 -14.12 -15.05 16.91
C GLY A 335 -13.07 -14.11 16.33
N LEU A 336 -13.19 -13.72 15.05
CA LEU A 336 -12.31 -12.73 14.43
C LEU A 336 -12.69 -11.30 14.85
N ASP A 337 -13.98 -11.08 15.09
CA ASP A 337 -14.55 -9.84 15.63
C ASP A 337 -13.90 -9.42 16.96
N GLN A 338 -13.67 -10.38 17.85
CA GLN A 338 -13.02 -10.14 19.13
C GLN A 338 -11.55 -9.78 18.97
N ALA A 339 -10.83 -10.43 18.06
CA ALA A 339 -9.43 -10.15 17.77
C ALA A 339 -9.25 -8.73 17.21
N ILE A 340 -10.00 -8.38 16.16
CA ILE A 340 -9.91 -7.04 15.55
C ILE A 340 -10.45 -5.97 16.51
N GLY A 341 -11.53 -6.24 17.23
CA GLY A 341 -12.10 -5.31 18.22
C GLY A 341 -11.15 -5.04 19.39
N GLY A 342 -10.46 -6.08 19.87
CA GLY A 342 -9.42 -5.98 20.89
C GLY A 342 -8.22 -5.15 20.42
N PHE A 343 -7.75 -5.41 19.20
CA PHE A 343 -6.68 -4.62 18.57
C PHE A 343 -7.06 -3.14 18.44
N ARG A 344 -8.23 -2.85 17.85
CA ARG A 344 -8.73 -1.47 17.68
C ARG A 344 -8.87 -0.76 19.03
N THR A 345 -9.41 -1.44 20.04
CA THR A 345 -9.53 -0.88 21.41
C THR A 345 -8.16 -0.52 21.99
N TYR A 346 -7.20 -1.44 21.90
CA TYR A 346 -5.85 -1.22 22.39
C TYR A 346 -5.16 -0.04 21.68
N TYR A 347 -5.27 0.02 20.35
CA TYR A 347 -4.69 1.10 19.55
C TYR A 347 -5.32 2.44 19.93
N ARG A 348 -6.66 2.53 19.97
CA ARG A 348 -7.37 3.76 20.34
C ARG A 348 -7.04 4.24 21.75
N CYS A 349 -6.93 3.32 22.72
CA CYS A 349 -6.48 3.66 24.07
C CYS A 349 -5.15 4.41 24.10
N ALA A 350 -4.24 4.06 23.18
CA ALA A 350 -2.93 4.68 23.10
C ALA A 350 -2.97 6.03 22.34
N VAL A 351 -3.68 6.11 21.21
CA VAL A 351 -3.54 7.27 20.30
C VAL A 351 -4.77 8.16 20.16
N ASP A 352 -5.98 7.65 20.35
CA ASP A 352 -7.22 8.40 20.12
C ASP A 352 -7.52 9.29 21.34
N PRO A 353 -7.43 10.63 21.20
CA PRO A 353 -7.68 11.55 22.32
C PRO A 353 -9.14 11.58 22.77
N THR A 354 -10.07 11.12 21.93
CA THR A 354 -11.51 11.10 22.20
C THR A 354 -12.01 9.79 22.76
N PHE A 355 -11.17 8.74 22.74
CA PHE A 355 -11.58 7.41 23.16
C PHE A 355 -11.45 7.24 24.66
N GLU A 356 -12.58 6.97 25.32
CA GLU A 356 -12.62 6.54 26.71
C GLU A 356 -12.09 5.11 26.81
N CYS A 357 -10.81 4.97 27.16
CA CYS A 357 -10.15 3.68 27.22
C CYS A 357 -10.79 2.79 28.32
N PRO A 358 -11.37 1.63 27.96
CA PRO A 358 -11.96 0.72 28.95
C PRO A 358 -10.90 -0.14 29.64
N LEU A 359 -9.66 -0.12 29.14
CA LEU A 359 -8.56 -0.88 29.72
C LEU A 359 -8.04 -0.15 30.97
N PRO A 360 -7.65 -0.89 32.02
CA PRO A 360 -7.12 -0.27 33.22
C PRO A 360 -5.78 0.42 32.89
N PRO A 361 -5.39 1.47 33.64
CA PRO A 361 -4.10 2.13 33.45
C PRO A 361 -2.98 1.10 33.47
N ALA A 362 -1.96 1.27 32.62
CA ALA A 362 -0.89 0.29 32.38
C ALA A 362 -0.17 -0.24 33.65
N GLY A 363 -0.33 0.40 34.81
CA GLY A 363 0.15 -0.07 36.12
C GLY A 363 -0.72 -1.12 36.83
N ALA A 364 -1.94 -1.41 36.37
CA ALA A 364 -2.83 -2.41 36.99
C ALA A 364 -2.79 -3.79 36.31
N LEU A 365 -2.11 -3.90 35.16
CA LEU A 365 -1.83 -5.18 34.47
C LEU A 365 -0.45 -5.77 34.84
N ALA A 366 0.22 -5.22 35.86
CA ALA A 366 1.49 -5.73 36.40
C ALA A 366 1.34 -7.06 37.20
N ALA A 367 0.41 -7.92 36.81
CA ALA A 367 0.22 -9.26 37.36
C ALA A 367 -0.09 -10.31 36.29
N ALA A 368 0.36 -10.11 35.05
CA ALA A 368 0.71 -11.27 34.22
C ALA A 368 2.03 -11.85 34.78
N PRO A 369 2.10 -13.15 35.10
CA PRO A 369 3.31 -13.73 35.69
C PRO A 369 4.47 -13.51 34.72
N GLY A 370 5.57 -13.02 35.29
CA GLY A 370 6.69 -12.46 34.55
C GLY A 370 7.37 -13.43 33.60
N LYS A 371 8.25 -12.85 32.77
CA LYS A 371 9.37 -13.50 32.10
C LYS A 371 9.84 -14.72 32.88
N SER A 372 9.37 -15.90 32.49
CA SER A 372 10.09 -17.14 32.71
C SER A 372 10.91 -17.40 31.45
N ASP A 373 12.13 -17.87 31.64
CA ASP A 373 13.05 -18.28 30.60
C ASP A 373 12.44 -19.41 29.75
N LEU A 374 11.58 -19.04 28.80
CA LEU A 374 11.22 -19.91 27.70
C LEU A 374 12.36 -19.85 26.68
N PRO A 375 12.93 -21.00 26.27
CA PRO A 375 13.89 -20.98 25.18
C PRO A 375 13.22 -20.32 23.98
N SER A 376 13.94 -19.40 23.34
CA SER A 376 13.58 -18.80 22.04
C SER A 376 13.44 -19.90 20.98
N SER A 377 12.30 -20.58 20.99
CA SER A 377 11.86 -21.44 19.90
C SER A 377 11.20 -20.53 18.88
N ALA A 378 11.90 -20.30 17.78
CA ALA A 378 11.26 -19.78 16.59
C ALA A 378 10.42 -20.92 16.01
N THR A 379 9.11 -20.76 15.97
CA THR A 379 8.18 -21.78 15.44
C THR A 379 8.03 -21.72 13.92
N ALA A 380 8.56 -20.67 13.27
CA ALA A 380 8.46 -20.46 11.82
C ALA A 380 9.71 -19.76 11.25
N PHE A 381 9.89 -19.86 9.93
CA PHE A 381 10.86 -19.04 9.22
C PHE A 381 10.43 -17.57 9.23
N SER A 382 11.38 -16.66 9.42
CA SER A 382 11.18 -15.22 9.20
C SER A 382 12.46 -14.55 8.74
N LEU A 383 12.35 -13.53 7.89
CA LEU A 383 13.48 -12.70 7.46
C LEU A 383 13.24 -11.28 7.96
N GLN A 384 14.15 -10.74 8.75
CA GLN A 384 14.04 -9.38 9.30
C GLN A 384 14.63 -8.34 8.35
N GLN A 385 14.18 -7.10 8.50
CA GLN A 385 14.82 -5.96 7.84
C GLN A 385 16.27 -5.83 8.31
N ASN A 386 17.20 -5.61 7.38
CA ASN A 386 18.61 -5.41 7.72
C ASN A 386 18.76 -4.12 8.54
N ALA A 387 19.58 -4.15 9.59
CA ALA A 387 19.79 -3.01 10.48
C ALA A 387 21.29 -2.72 10.65
N PRO A 388 21.76 -1.48 10.40
CA PRO A 388 21.01 -0.33 9.88
C PRO A 388 20.60 -0.49 8.39
N ASN A 389 19.65 0.31 7.91
CA ASN A 389 19.30 0.49 6.50
C ASN A 389 18.77 1.92 6.26
N PRO A 390 19.39 2.77 5.42
CA PRO A 390 20.62 2.53 4.67
C PRO A 390 21.82 2.24 5.57
N PHE A 391 22.83 1.53 5.06
CA PHE A 391 24.00 1.13 5.83
C PHE A 391 25.32 1.59 5.22
N ASN A 392 26.34 1.80 6.07
CA ASN A 392 27.71 2.09 5.68
C ASN A 392 28.69 1.71 6.83
N PRO A 393 29.68 0.83 6.63
CA PRO A 393 29.88 -0.08 5.50
C PRO A 393 29.20 -1.45 5.70
N SER A 394 28.61 -1.71 6.87
CA SER A 394 28.04 -3.02 7.21
C SER A 394 26.63 -2.92 7.78
N THR A 395 25.88 -4.01 7.61
CA THR A 395 24.53 -4.20 8.13
C THR A 395 24.39 -5.62 8.66
N GLN A 396 23.49 -5.81 9.62
CA GLN A 396 23.13 -7.12 10.14
C GLN A 396 21.79 -7.55 9.55
N ILE A 397 21.74 -8.76 9.00
CA ILE A 397 20.54 -9.42 8.51
C ILE A 397 20.20 -10.52 9.50
N SER A 398 19.03 -10.42 10.14
CA SER A 398 18.54 -11.43 11.08
C SER A 398 17.45 -12.27 10.45
N PHE A 399 17.43 -13.56 10.74
CA PHE A 399 16.39 -14.48 10.29
C PHE A 399 16.15 -15.57 11.33
N ALA A 400 14.97 -16.17 11.31
CA ALA A 400 14.62 -17.28 12.20
C ALA A 400 14.48 -18.58 11.42
N VAL A 401 14.90 -19.69 12.02
CA VAL A 401 14.73 -21.05 11.49
C VAL A 401 13.81 -21.82 12.44
N PRO A 402 12.78 -22.53 11.95
CA PRO A 402 11.82 -23.25 12.77
C PRO A 402 12.46 -24.41 13.55
N ASP A 403 11.74 -24.90 14.56
CA ASP A 403 12.09 -26.12 15.29
C ASP A 403 12.38 -27.29 14.33
N GLY A 404 13.45 -28.03 14.62
CA GLY A 404 13.96 -29.11 13.76
C GLY A 404 15.11 -28.71 12.83
N GLY A 405 15.35 -27.39 12.66
CA GLY A 405 16.39 -26.89 11.75
C GLY A 405 16.03 -27.09 10.28
N ALA A 406 16.75 -26.42 9.38
CA ALA A 406 16.49 -26.54 7.96
C ALA A 406 17.69 -26.17 7.10
N ASN A 407 17.70 -26.67 5.86
CA ASN A 407 18.62 -26.19 4.85
C ASN A 407 18.13 -24.82 4.35
N VAL A 408 18.92 -23.77 4.55
CA VAL A 408 18.58 -22.40 4.15
C VAL A 408 19.65 -21.81 3.25
N SER A 409 19.23 -20.93 2.37
CA SER A 409 20.14 -20.07 1.61
C SER A 409 19.76 -18.61 1.81
N LEU A 410 20.73 -17.80 2.25
CA LEU A 410 20.61 -16.36 2.36
C LEU A 410 21.55 -15.73 1.34
N ARG A 411 20.99 -15.06 0.33
CA ARG A 411 21.74 -14.53 -0.81
C ARG A 411 21.36 -13.08 -1.09
N VAL A 412 22.34 -12.29 -1.53
CA VAL A 412 22.23 -10.88 -1.90
C VAL A 412 22.28 -10.72 -3.42
N TYR A 413 21.44 -9.87 -3.98
CA TYR A 413 21.28 -9.59 -5.40
C TYR A 413 21.33 -8.09 -5.66
N ASP A 414 21.81 -7.68 -6.84
CA ASP A 414 21.69 -6.29 -7.30
C ASP A 414 20.32 -6.04 -7.96
N LEU A 415 20.08 -4.78 -8.38
CA LEU A 415 18.84 -4.35 -9.03
C LEU A 415 18.49 -5.13 -10.31
N THR A 416 19.46 -5.79 -10.95
CA THR A 416 19.23 -6.59 -12.16
C THR A 416 18.89 -8.05 -11.84
N GLY A 417 18.83 -8.41 -10.55
CA GLY A 417 18.65 -9.78 -10.09
C GLY A 417 19.91 -10.64 -10.16
N ARG A 418 21.08 -10.04 -10.47
CA ARG A 418 22.36 -10.77 -10.46
C ARG A 418 22.78 -11.05 -9.02
N LEU A 419 23.16 -12.30 -8.76
CA LEU A 419 23.70 -12.72 -7.47
C LEU A 419 25.01 -11.97 -7.18
N VAL A 420 25.06 -11.30 -6.04
CA VAL A 420 26.19 -10.50 -5.56
C VAL A 420 26.97 -11.26 -4.50
N ARG A 421 26.28 -11.81 -3.49
CA ARG A 421 26.91 -12.46 -2.35
C ARG A 421 26.04 -13.59 -1.82
N THR A 422 26.65 -14.71 -1.48
CA THR A 422 26.03 -15.77 -0.66
C THR A 422 26.48 -15.61 0.78
N LEU A 423 25.53 -15.41 1.69
CA LEU A 423 25.78 -15.18 3.12
C LEU A 423 25.62 -16.46 3.94
N VAL A 424 24.65 -17.31 3.56
CA VAL A 424 24.39 -18.63 4.14
C VAL A 424 23.99 -19.57 3.00
N ASP A 425 24.50 -20.80 3.02
CA ASP A 425 24.06 -21.86 2.10
C ASP A 425 24.32 -23.22 2.76
N GLY A 426 23.32 -23.73 3.48
CA GLY A 426 23.49 -24.97 4.24
C GLY A 426 22.49 -25.19 5.38
N PRO A 427 22.63 -26.31 6.11
CA PRO A 427 21.79 -26.62 7.25
C PRO A 427 22.05 -25.64 8.41
N GLU A 428 21.02 -24.94 8.83
CA GLU A 428 21.03 -24.09 10.02
C GLU A 428 20.17 -24.72 11.14
N PRO A 429 20.64 -24.65 12.41
CA PRO A 429 19.85 -25.09 13.55
C PRO A 429 18.65 -24.16 13.78
N ALA A 430 17.65 -24.68 14.49
CA ALA A 430 16.49 -23.90 14.92
C ALA A 430 16.89 -22.66 15.74
N GLY A 431 16.10 -21.59 15.64
CA GLY A 431 16.27 -20.34 16.38
C GLY A 431 16.67 -19.15 15.50
N THR A 432 16.87 -18.01 16.16
CA THR A 432 17.23 -16.75 15.49
C THR A 432 18.73 -16.70 15.17
N ARG A 433 19.05 -16.35 13.93
CA ARG A 433 20.39 -16.24 13.36
C ARG A 433 20.59 -14.82 12.85
N SER A 434 21.82 -14.34 12.91
CA SER A 434 22.18 -13.03 12.39
C SER A 434 23.48 -13.15 11.61
N VAL A 435 23.49 -12.57 10.42
CA VAL A 435 24.65 -12.54 9.53
C VAL A 435 24.96 -11.11 9.13
N THR A 436 26.23 -10.73 9.22
CA THR A 436 26.69 -9.40 8.83
C THR A 436 27.11 -9.41 7.37
N TRP A 437 26.62 -8.45 6.60
CA TRP A 437 27.13 -8.16 5.26
C TRP A 437 27.85 -6.81 5.25
N SER A 438 29.02 -6.75 4.63
CA SER A 438 29.84 -5.55 4.57
C SER A 438 29.88 -4.92 3.18
N GLY A 439 28.89 -5.18 2.31
CA GLY A 439 28.90 -4.61 0.96
C GLY A 439 30.03 -5.15 0.08
N ASP A 440 30.37 -6.42 0.24
CA ASP A 440 31.31 -7.17 -0.60
C ASP A 440 30.60 -8.25 -1.42
N ASP A 441 31.10 -8.55 -2.62
CA ASP A 441 30.63 -9.66 -3.45
C ASP A 441 31.29 -11.00 -3.04
N ASP A 442 30.93 -12.11 -3.69
CA ASP A 442 31.52 -13.44 -3.42
C ASP A 442 33.05 -13.50 -3.69
N GLN A 443 33.62 -12.54 -4.42
CA GLN A 443 35.07 -12.42 -4.65
C GLN A 443 35.76 -11.52 -3.61
N GLY A 444 35.02 -11.00 -2.63
CA GLY A 444 35.51 -10.08 -1.61
C GLY A 444 35.73 -8.65 -2.12
N GLN A 445 35.24 -8.31 -3.32
CA GLN A 445 35.34 -6.97 -3.88
C GLN A 445 34.17 -6.11 -3.40
N ARG A 446 34.44 -4.83 -3.08
CA ARG A 446 33.40 -3.91 -2.63
C ARG A 446 32.45 -3.56 -3.76
N VAL A 447 31.16 -3.69 -3.50
CA VAL A 447 30.11 -3.35 -4.48
C VAL A 447 29.81 -1.83 -4.46
N PRO A 448 29.26 -1.25 -5.55
CA PRO A 448 28.93 0.18 -5.58
C PRO A 448 27.80 0.54 -4.61
N SER A 449 27.69 1.81 -4.22
CA SER A 449 26.50 2.31 -3.52
C SER A 449 25.26 2.07 -4.39
N GLY A 450 24.14 1.75 -3.76
CA GLY A 450 22.92 1.44 -4.48
C GLY A 450 21.99 0.54 -3.70
N THR A 451 20.89 0.18 -4.37
CA THR A 451 19.89 -0.74 -3.84
C THR A 451 20.29 -2.18 -4.12
N TYR A 452 20.15 -3.02 -3.11
CA TYR A 452 20.35 -4.45 -3.17
C TYR A 452 19.14 -5.16 -2.57
N PHE A 453 18.93 -6.41 -2.95
CA PHE A 453 17.92 -7.27 -2.37
C PHE A 453 18.60 -8.44 -1.70
N TYR A 454 18.10 -8.89 -0.56
CA TYR A 454 18.53 -10.15 0.03
C TYR A 454 17.32 -11.07 0.18
N ARG A 455 17.54 -12.36 -0.08
CA ARG A 455 16.51 -13.38 -0.10
C ARG A 455 16.93 -14.53 0.80
N LEU A 456 16.06 -14.89 1.73
CA LEU A 456 16.12 -16.13 2.47
C LEU A 456 15.24 -17.16 1.74
N ALA A 457 15.78 -18.35 1.48
CA ALA A 457 15.05 -19.45 0.87
C ALA A 457 15.31 -20.76 1.61
N ALA A 458 14.25 -21.51 1.84
CA ALA A 458 14.20 -22.86 2.39
C ALA A 458 13.18 -23.69 1.58
N PRO A 459 13.08 -25.03 1.75
CA PRO A 459 12.25 -25.89 0.90
C PRO A 459 10.78 -25.46 0.74
N SER A 460 10.19 -24.81 1.75
CA SER A 460 8.79 -24.36 1.77
C SER A 460 8.63 -22.88 2.14
N TYR A 461 9.70 -22.08 2.01
CA TYR A 461 9.70 -20.67 2.43
C TYR A 461 10.65 -19.85 1.54
N SER A 462 10.17 -18.72 1.03
CA SER A 462 11.05 -17.72 0.42
C SER A 462 10.55 -16.31 0.74
N GLU A 463 11.42 -15.50 1.33
CA GLU A 463 11.14 -14.09 1.62
C GLU A 463 12.31 -13.25 1.12
N GLN A 464 12.00 -12.10 0.52
CA GLN A 464 13.00 -11.14 0.04
C GLN A 464 12.78 -9.76 0.66
N ARG A 465 13.87 -9.03 0.89
CA ARG A 465 13.84 -7.66 1.42
C ARG A 465 14.87 -6.79 0.71
N LYS A 466 14.60 -5.48 0.73
CA LYS A 466 15.42 -4.44 0.10
C LYS A 466 16.39 -3.84 1.12
N MET A 467 17.62 -3.55 0.71
CA MET A 467 18.59 -2.79 1.48
C MET A 467 19.31 -1.75 0.61
N VAL A 468 19.83 -0.70 1.24
CA VAL A 468 20.50 0.41 0.57
C VAL A 468 21.91 0.56 1.16
N LEU A 469 22.94 0.39 0.33
CA LEU A 469 24.33 0.65 0.68
C LEU A 469 24.69 2.09 0.32
N LEU A 470 25.12 2.87 1.31
CA LEU A 470 25.70 4.20 1.14
C LEU A 470 27.22 4.12 1.29
N LYS A 471 27.96 4.88 0.48
CA LYS A 471 29.41 5.07 0.65
C LYS A 471 29.68 6.37 1.36
#